data_AF-A0A933DMK9-F1
#
_entry.id   AF-A0A933DMK9-F1
#
_cell.length_a   1.000
_cell.length_b   1.000
_cell.length_c   1.000
_cell.angle_alpha   90.00
_cell.angle_beta   90.00
_cell.angle_gamma   90.00
#
_symmetry.space_group_name_H-M   'P 1'
#
loop_
_entity.id
_entity.type
_entity.pdbx_description
1 polymer ?
#
loop_
_entity_poly.entity_id
_entity_poly.type
_entity_poly.pdbx_seq_one_letter_code
_entity_poly.pdbx_strand_id
1 'polypeptide(L)'
;MLTVLTRIINYGLKSFWRNGLLSTATVAIMVLALMVFGSLIIFRVVTHEAVTSIKDKIDISVYFKSSVPEDEILAVKRSLESLAEVRSVDYISSDEALLIFRERHKEDS
;
A
#
# COMPACT_ATOMS: atom_id res chain seq x y z
N MET A 1 -48.98 -2.57 -17.01
CA MET A 1 -47.75 -2.03 -16.37
C MET A 1 -46.56 -2.04 -17.31
N LEU A 2 -46.20 -3.18 -17.94
CA LEU A 2 -45.03 -3.29 -18.82
C LEU A 2 -45.06 -2.27 -20.00
N THR A 3 -46.23 -2.10 -20.63
CA THR A 3 -46.42 -1.16 -21.74
C THR A 3 -46.19 0.30 -21.37
N VAL A 4 -46.51 0.68 -20.13
CA VAL A 4 -46.30 2.06 -19.62
C VAL A 4 -44.81 2.31 -19.42
N LEU A 5 -44.08 1.33 -18.85
CA LEU A 5 -42.64 1.41 -18.65
C LEU A 5 -41.88 1.52 -19.99
N THR A 6 -42.20 0.65 -20.95
CA THR A 6 -41.59 0.70 -22.29
C THR A 6 -41.86 2.04 -22.98
N ARG A 7 -43.07 2.60 -22.80
CA ARG A 7 -43.43 3.89 -23.38
C ARG A 7 -42.62 5.03 -22.75
N ILE A 8 -42.43 5.03 -21.43
CA ILE A 8 -41.61 6.03 -20.72
C ILE A 8 -40.15 5.98 -21.19
N ILE A 9 -39.56 4.78 -21.29
CA ILE A 9 -38.18 4.60 -21.77
C ILE A 9 -38.04 5.13 -23.21
N ASN A 10 -38.97 4.77 -24.10
CA ASN A 10 -38.97 5.25 -25.48
C ASN A 10 -39.11 6.77 -25.59
N TYR A 11 -39.98 7.38 -24.79
CA TYR A 11 -40.10 8.85 -24.75
C TYR A 11 -38.84 9.52 -24.19
N GLY A 12 -38.21 8.93 -23.17
CA GLY A 12 -36.94 9.39 -22.61
C GLY A 12 -35.82 9.39 -23.66
N LEU A 13 -35.63 8.26 -24.36
CA LEU A 13 -34.66 8.13 -25.45
C LEU A 13 -34.93 9.11 -26.59
N LYS A 14 -36.20 9.26 -27.00
CA LYS A 14 -36.58 10.21 -28.05
C LYS A 14 -36.31 11.67 -27.65
N SER A 15 -36.53 12.01 -26.38
CA SER A 15 -36.22 13.33 -25.83
C SER A 15 -34.71 13.58 -25.77
N PHE A 16 -33.93 12.56 -25.39
CA PHE A 16 -32.47 12.60 -25.35
C PHE A 16 -31.88 12.82 -26.74
N TRP A 17 -32.38 12.11 -27.76
CA TRP A 17 -31.95 12.29 -29.15
C TRP A 17 -32.29 13.67 -29.69
N ARG A 18 -33.49 14.20 -29.36
CA ARG A 18 -33.92 15.53 -29.81
C ARG A 18 -33.14 16.66 -29.14
N ASN A 19 -32.66 16.47 -27.91
CA ASN A 19 -31.85 17.43 -27.16
C ASN A 19 -30.36 17.01 -27.09
N GLY A 20 -29.86 16.37 -28.14
CA GLY A 20 -28.58 15.65 -28.12
C GLY A 20 -27.39 16.46 -27.59
N LEU A 21 -27.28 17.75 -27.91
CA LEU A 21 -26.17 18.60 -27.44
C LEU A 21 -26.18 18.78 -25.91
N LEU A 22 -27.32 19.21 -25.36
CA LEU A 22 -27.44 19.45 -23.91
C LEU A 22 -27.33 18.14 -23.14
N SER A 23 -28.02 17.09 -23.60
CA SER A 23 -27.99 15.77 -23.00
C SER A 23 -26.58 15.15 -23.01
N THR A 24 -25.82 15.30 -24.10
CA THR A 24 -24.43 14.83 -24.17
C THR A 24 -23.54 15.60 -23.21
N ALA A 25 -23.68 16.93 -23.12
CA ALA A 25 -22.91 17.73 -22.18
C ALA A 25 -23.14 17.31 -20.73
N THR A 26 -24.41 17.08 -20.33
CA THR A 26 -24.74 16.62 -18.99
C THR A 26 -24.17 15.22 -18.70
N VAL A 27 -24.27 14.28 -19.65
CA VAL A 27 -23.69 12.94 -19.48
C VAL A 27 -22.18 13.00 -19.37
N ALA A 28 -21.51 13.82 -20.19
CA ALA A 28 -20.06 14.00 -20.11
C ALA A 28 -19.63 14.53 -18.73
N ILE A 29 -20.34 15.53 -18.18
CA ILE A 29 -20.07 16.05 -16.84
C ILE A 29 -20.25 14.96 -15.77
N MET A 30 -21.32 14.17 -15.85
CA MET A 30 -21.54 13.06 -14.91
C MET A 30 -20.44 12.01 -15.01
N VAL A 31 -20.03 11.64 -16.23
CA VAL A 31 -18.94 10.69 -16.46
C VAL A 31 -17.63 11.22 -15.88
N LEU A 32 -17.29 12.49 -16.11
CA LEU A 32 -16.10 13.12 -15.54
C LEU A 32 -16.14 13.12 -14.01
N ALA A 33 -17.29 13.46 -13.41
CA ALA A 33 -17.45 13.44 -11.96
C ALA A 33 -17.24 12.03 -11.38
N LEU A 34 -17.84 11.01 -12.00
CA LEU A 34 -17.65 9.61 -11.60
C LEU A 34 -16.20 9.14 -11.83
N MET A 35 -15.55 9.60 -12.89
CA MET A 35 -14.16 9.28 -13.18
C MET A 35 -13.22 9.87 -12.12
N VAL A 36 -13.46 11.12 -11.69
CA VAL A 36 -12.73 11.74 -10.58
C VAL A 36 -12.99 10.98 -9.28
N PHE A 37 -14.24 10.62 -8.98
CA PHE A 37 -14.54 9.87 -7.78
C PHE A 37 -13.87 8.47 -7.78
N GLY A 38 -13.93 7.77 -8.91
CA GLY A 38 -13.28 6.48 -9.10
C GLY A 38 -11.76 6.58 -9.02
N SER A 39 -11.15 7.62 -9.59
CA SER A 39 -9.71 7.83 -9.53
C SER A 39 -9.22 8.07 -8.10
N LEU A 40 -10.00 8.78 -7.26
CA LEU A 40 -9.68 8.97 -5.85
C LEU A 40 -9.67 7.63 -5.07
N ILE A 41 -10.60 6.74 -5.37
CA ILE A 41 -10.63 5.40 -4.76
C ILE A 41 -9.39 4.60 -5.15
N ILE A 42 -9.07 4.58 -6.45
CA ILE A 42 -7.87 3.88 -6.95
C ILE A 42 -6.60 4.47 -6.34
N PHE A 43 -6.50 5.81 -6.30
CA PHE A 43 -5.36 6.52 -5.73
C PHE A 43 -5.11 6.16 -4.26
N ARG A 44 -6.19 6.02 -3.47
CA ARG A 44 -6.10 5.57 -2.08
C ARG A 44 -5.47 4.18 -1.97
N VAL A 45 -5.92 3.23 -2.79
CA VAL A 45 -5.38 1.85 -2.78
C VAL A 45 -3.91 1.85 -3.18
N VAL A 46 -3.57 2.51 -4.29
CA VAL A 46 -2.18 2.59 -4.78
C VAL A 46 -1.25 3.21 -3.75
N THR A 47 -1.68 4.30 -3.10
CA THR A 47 -0.87 4.97 -2.07
C THR A 47 -0.69 4.08 -0.84
N HIS A 48 -1.72 3.36 -0.42
CA HIS A 48 -1.61 2.42 0.70
C HIS A 48 -0.60 1.31 0.41
N GLU A 49 -0.70 0.69 -0.76
CA GLU A 49 0.25 -0.35 -1.19
C GLU A 49 1.68 0.17 -1.32
N ALA A 50 1.85 1.38 -1.86
CA ALA A 50 3.16 2.01 -1.95
C ALA A 50 3.80 2.22 -0.56
N VAL A 51 3.02 2.69 0.42
CA VAL A 51 3.49 2.87 1.79
C VAL A 51 3.85 1.54 2.43
N THR A 52 3.01 0.53 2.30
CA THR A 52 3.26 -0.82 2.86
C THR A 52 4.52 -1.44 2.25
N SER A 53 4.69 -1.32 0.92
CA SER A 53 5.88 -1.81 0.21
C SER A 53 7.17 -1.14 0.66
N ILE A 54 7.12 0.14 1.05
CA ILE A 54 8.27 0.84 1.61
C ILE A 54 8.55 0.35 3.04
N LYS A 55 7.51 0.21 3.87
CA LYS A 55 7.64 -0.27 5.26
C LYS A 55 8.29 -1.65 5.33
N ASP A 56 7.94 -2.56 4.42
CA ASP A 56 8.51 -3.91 4.36
C ASP A 56 10.00 -3.97 4.01
N LYS A 57 10.59 -2.86 3.53
CA LYS A 57 12.02 -2.78 3.16
C LYS A 57 12.88 -2.08 4.21
N ILE A 58 12.31 -1.67 5.35
CA ILE A 58 13.05 -0.97 6.39
C ILE A 58 13.64 -1.99 7.36
N ASP A 59 14.91 -2.34 7.13
CA ASP A 59 15.72 -3.12 8.06
C ASP A 59 16.63 -2.19 8.88
N ILE A 60 16.61 -2.34 10.21
CA ILE A 60 17.46 -1.56 11.13
C ILE A 60 18.43 -2.51 11.82
N SER A 61 19.74 -2.23 11.69
CA SER A 61 20.78 -2.97 12.39
C SER A 61 21.32 -2.16 13.57
N VAL A 62 21.32 -2.76 14.77
CA VAL A 62 21.89 -2.17 15.98
C VAL A 62 23.15 -2.95 16.36
N TYR A 63 24.26 -2.24 16.55
CA TYR A 63 25.54 -2.83 16.90
C TYR A 63 25.87 -2.58 18.37
N PHE A 64 26.33 -3.62 19.06
CA PHE A 64 26.77 -3.54 20.44
C PHE A 64 28.30 -3.55 20.53
N LYS A 65 28.84 -2.95 21.59
CA LYS A 65 30.28 -3.07 21.89
C LYS A 65 30.56 -4.49 22.40
N SER A 66 31.75 -5.02 22.11
CA SER A 66 32.14 -6.37 22.51
C SER A 66 32.21 -6.59 24.04
N SER A 67 32.21 -5.52 24.83
CA SER A 67 32.22 -5.57 26.30
C SER A 67 30.83 -5.72 26.93
N VAL A 68 29.75 -5.72 26.14
CA VAL A 68 28.38 -5.77 26.64
C VAL A 68 28.00 -7.24 26.93
N PRO A 69 27.46 -7.55 28.13
CA PRO A 69 26.96 -8.90 28.44
C PRO A 69 25.79 -9.30 27.54
N GLU A 70 25.74 -10.57 27.16
CA GLU A 70 24.65 -11.11 26.31
C GLU A 70 23.26 -10.93 26.96
N ASP A 71 23.18 -11.06 28.28
CA ASP A 71 21.93 -10.86 29.04
C ASP A 71 21.34 -9.45 28.86
N GLU A 72 22.19 -8.42 28.78
CA GLU A 72 21.75 -7.04 28.52
C GLU A 72 21.24 -6.88 27.09
N ILE A 73 21.89 -7.53 26.13
CA ILE A 73 21.46 -7.52 24.71
C ILE A 73 20.11 -8.21 24.57
N LEU A 74 19.90 -9.35 25.24
CA LEU A 74 18.63 -10.06 25.26
C LEU A 74 17.52 -9.26 25.96
N ALA A 75 17.85 -8.46 26.98
CA ALA A 75 16.90 -7.54 27.59
C ALA A 75 16.44 -6.46 26.60
N VAL A 76 17.37 -5.88 25.83
CA VAL A 76 17.04 -4.91 24.77
C VAL A 76 16.19 -5.57 23.68
N LYS A 77 16.53 -6.79 23.25
CA LYS A 77 15.73 -7.56 22.28
C LYS A 77 14.27 -7.67 22.73
N ARG A 78 14.02 -8.12 23.97
CA ARG A 78 12.67 -8.24 24.53
C ARG A 78 11.95 -6.89 24.59
N SER A 79 12.66 -5.82 24.95
CA SER A 79 12.10 -4.47 24.95
C SER A 79 11.67 -4.03 23.56
N LEU A 80 12.46 -4.33 22.52
CA LEU A 80 12.14 -4.01 21.13
C LEU A 80 10.98 -4.86 20.59
N GLU A 81 10.95 -6.15 20.91
CA GLU A 81 9.84 -7.06 20.55
C GLU A 81 8.51 -6.65 21.17
N SER A 82 8.54 -5.92 22.30
CA SER A 82 7.32 -5.42 22.95
C SER A 82 6.71 -4.18 22.28
N LEU A 83 7.44 -3.54 21.35
CA LEU A 83 6.96 -2.36 20.63
C LEU A 83 6.04 -2.77 19.49
N ALA A 84 4.87 -2.12 19.39
CA ALA A 84 3.88 -2.42 18.36
C ALA A 84 4.36 -2.04 16.94
N GLU A 85 5.33 -1.14 16.86
CA GLU A 85 5.94 -0.67 15.61
C GLU A 85 7.01 -1.62 15.07
N VAL A 86 7.45 -2.61 15.86
CA VAL A 86 8.50 -3.55 15.49
C VAL A 86 7.87 -4.87 15.04
N ARG A 87 8.17 -5.29 13.81
CA ARG A 87 7.65 -6.53 13.25
C ARG A 87 8.36 -7.77 13.78
N SER A 88 9.69 -7.71 13.86
CA SER A 88 10.55 -8.81 14.30
C SER A 88 11.90 -8.26 14.78
N VAL A 89 12.56 -8.99 15.68
CA VAL A 89 13.90 -8.67 16.16
C VAL A 89 14.74 -9.94 16.13
N ASP A 90 15.77 -9.92 15.29
CA ASP A 90 16.73 -11.02 15.17
C ASP A 90 18.01 -10.68 15.93
N TYR A 91 18.43 -11.59 16.80
CA TYR A 91 19.73 -11.49 17.47
C TYR A 91 20.76 -12.23 16.64
N ILE A 92 21.85 -11.53 16.30
CA ILE A 92 22.98 -12.08 15.57
C ILE A 92 24.18 -12.09 16.51
N SER A 93 24.73 -13.27 16.77
CA SER A 93 25.92 -13.43 17.61
C SER A 93 27.18 -12.91 16.91
N SER A 94 28.27 -12.69 17.66
CA SER A 94 29.53 -12.24 17.05
C SER A 94 30.10 -13.24 16.02
N ASP A 95 29.98 -14.53 16.30
CA ASP A 95 30.44 -15.59 15.40
C ASP A 95 29.59 -15.67 14.12
N GLU A 96 28.28 -15.51 14.26
CA GLU A 96 27.34 -15.47 13.15
C GLU A 96 27.54 -14.22 12.29
N ALA A 97 27.75 -13.05 12.91
CA ALA A 97 28.09 -11.82 12.21
C ALA A 97 29.37 -11.97 11.38
N LEU A 98 30.38 -12.66 11.90
CA LEU A 98 31.61 -12.97 11.17
C LEU A 98 31.35 -13.90 9.98
N LEU A 99 30.51 -14.92 10.14
CA LEU A 99 30.11 -15.81 9.03
C LEU A 99 29.36 -15.04 7.94
N ILE A 100 28.37 -14.23 8.31
CA ILE A 100 27.61 -13.38 7.37
C ILE A 100 28.55 -12.41 6.65
N PHE A 101 29.49 -11.80 7.37
CA PHE A 101 30.49 -10.91 6.78
C PHE A 101 31.34 -11.64 5.74
N ARG A 102 31.86 -12.82 6.08
CA ARG A 102 32.65 -13.64 5.14
C ARG A 102 31.85 -14.04 3.92
N GLU A 103 30.60 -14.46 4.07
CA GLU A 103 29.73 -14.81 2.94
C GLU A 103 29.47 -13.64 2.00
N ARG A 104 29.14 -12.47 2.55
CA ARG A 104 28.87 -11.26 1.75
C ARG A 104 30.08 -10.77 0.95
N HIS A 105 31.31 -11.10 1.40
CA HIS A 105 32.56 -10.66 0.76
C HIS A 105 33.29 -11.81 0.05
N LYS A 106 32.63 -12.94 -0.21
CA LYS A 106 33.26 -14.07 -0.94
C LYS A 106 33.67 -13.72 -2.38
N GLU A 107 33.01 -12.76 -3.00
CA GLU A 107 33.27 -12.34 -4.39
C GLU A 107 34.26 -11.15 -4.48
N ASP A 108 34.66 -10.56 -3.35
CA ASP A 108 35.62 -9.45 -3.28
C ASP A 108 37.09 -9.92 -3.24
N SER A 109 37.34 -11.22 -3.45
CA SER A 109 38.68 -11.85 -3.40
C SER A 109 39.17 -12.35 -4.75
#